data_AF-I3SXK0-F1
#
_entry.id   AF-I3SXK0-F1
#
_cell.length_a   1.000
_cell.length_b   1.000
_cell.length_c   1.000
_cell.angle_alpha   90.00
_cell.angle_beta   90.00
_cell.angle_gamma   90.00
#
_symmetry.space_group_name_H-M   'P 1'
#
loop_
_entity.id
_entity.type
_entity.pdbx_description
1 polymer ?
#
loop_
_entity_poly.entity_id
_entity_poly.type
_entity_poly.pdbx_seq_one_letter_code
_entity_poly.pdbx_strand_id
1 'polypeptide(L)'
;MQLSPSPVFTTMFASTKSSTLSSPLFSLRRTSSISKPNLFNLVPMKATPLRNLSVSSSFQSQNGSPQKSSIQGGEAFFRGVLENMQSVYLNRNPTAKAILDLVHSADNNSICYDHLAFRTFGVNGHGIDSMASFFLDYGYTQRDELRFPAKKLRALWFAPPSDSLAGSGSGMNGPLPRIFISELLVDQMSPQTQEIIRKYTESSGIGNKHAALVSSLGLLTWEKPLYSEFQQLASESEYAAWALVNGYAVNHVTISTHRLKTHLRDIKTLNQFIEESGFRLNSEGGVLKVSPDGLLLQSSTVADSVSFQFSDGLTKSVPCSYIEFAERLVLP
;
A
#
# COMPACT_ATOMS: atom_id res chain seq x y z
N MET A 1 0.97 -14.33 7.92
CA MET A 1 0.64 -13.45 6.78
C MET A 1 1.65 -13.71 5.68
N GLN A 2 1.25 -14.37 4.61
CA GLN A 2 2.12 -14.59 3.44
C GLN A 2 1.80 -13.50 2.43
N LEU A 3 2.80 -12.72 1.99
CA LEU A 3 2.59 -11.75 0.92
C LEU A 3 2.35 -12.51 -0.38
N SER A 4 1.10 -12.57 -0.85
CA SER A 4 0.75 -13.15 -2.14
C SER A 4 1.42 -12.36 -3.27
N PRO A 5 2.09 -13.00 -4.25
CA PRO A 5 2.60 -12.31 -5.43
C PRO A 5 1.45 -11.86 -6.33
N SER A 6 1.73 -10.90 -7.21
CA SER A 6 0.77 -10.46 -8.21
C SER A 6 1.05 -11.25 -9.49
N PRO A 7 0.20 -12.21 -9.90
CA PRO A 7 0.49 -13.12 -11.02
C PRO A 7 0.49 -12.45 -12.42
N VAL A 8 0.38 -11.13 -12.48
CA VAL A 8 0.29 -10.32 -13.71
C VAL A 8 1.63 -10.18 -14.43
N PHE A 9 2.77 -10.27 -13.73
CA PHE A 9 4.07 -10.04 -14.36
C PHE A 9 4.50 -11.17 -15.29
N THR A 10 4.05 -12.41 -15.07
CA THR A 10 4.41 -13.57 -15.90
C THR A 10 3.92 -13.44 -17.36
N THR A 11 2.81 -12.75 -17.61
CA THR A 11 2.23 -12.57 -18.96
C THR A 11 2.81 -11.39 -19.76
N MET A 12 3.63 -10.53 -19.15
CA MET A 12 4.26 -9.38 -19.82
C MET A 12 5.50 -9.74 -20.64
N PHE A 13 6.08 -10.92 -20.43
CA PHE A 13 7.35 -11.32 -21.03
C PHE A 13 7.15 -12.34 -22.17
N ALA A 14 6.42 -11.97 -23.22
CA ALA A 14 6.43 -12.68 -24.49
C ALA A 14 7.31 -11.92 -25.50
N SER A 15 8.54 -12.41 -25.70
CA SER A 15 9.56 -11.83 -26.58
C SER A 15 9.20 -11.99 -28.07
N THR A 16 9.01 -10.88 -28.79
CA THR A 16 9.12 -10.84 -30.26
C THR A 16 10.58 -10.56 -30.64
N LYS A 17 11.24 -11.57 -31.22
CA LYS A 17 12.54 -11.40 -31.89
C LYS A 17 12.31 -10.68 -33.22
N SER A 18 12.92 -9.52 -33.40
CA SER A 18 13.07 -8.89 -34.71
C SER A 18 14.51 -8.45 -34.93
N SER A 19 15.08 -8.98 -36.01
CA SER A 19 16.37 -8.66 -36.60
C SER A 19 16.37 -7.28 -37.25
N THR A 20 17.38 -6.45 -37.03
CA THR A 20 17.71 -5.39 -38.00
C THR A 20 19.21 -5.16 -38.12
N LEU A 21 19.58 -4.91 -39.38
CA LEU A 21 20.90 -4.63 -39.92
C LEU A 21 21.43 -3.25 -39.51
N SER A 22 22.74 -3.13 -39.69
CA SER A 22 23.69 -2.05 -39.46
C SER A 22 23.53 -0.76 -40.29
N SER A 23 23.76 0.37 -39.61
CA SER A 23 24.63 1.54 -39.99
C SER A 23 24.19 2.53 -41.09
N PRO A 24 24.77 3.77 -41.16
CA PRO A 24 25.39 4.61 -40.12
C PRO A 24 25.06 6.14 -40.17
N LEU A 25 25.46 6.83 -39.08
CA LEU A 25 26.05 8.18 -38.95
C LEU A 25 25.48 9.38 -39.74
N PHE A 26 25.05 10.42 -39.01
CA PHE A 26 25.41 11.81 -39.29
C PHE A 26 25.63 12.62 -38.01
N SER A 27 26.78 13.30 -37.97
CA SER A 27 27.24 14.24 -36.95
C SER A 27 26.80 15.65 -37.32
N LEU A 28 26.40 16.46 -36.35
CA LEU A 28 26.50 17.92 -36.43
C LEU A 28 26.60 18.53 -35.02
N ARG A 29 27.80 19.05 -34.74
CA ARG A 29 28.11 20.00 -33.66
C ARG A 29 27.39 21.33 -33.92
N ARG A 30 26.89 21.97 -32.87
CA ARG A 30 27.01 23.44 -32.72
C ARG A 30 27.07 23.84 -31.25
N THR A 31 27.99 24.76 -31.00
CA THR A 31 28.41 25.40 -29.75
C THR A 31 27.71 26.73 -29.51
N SER A 32 27.67 27.19 -28.25
CA SER A 32 27.65 28.57 -27.70
C SER A 32 26.63 28.67 -26.53
N SER A 33 27.00 28.79 -25.26
CA SER A 33 27.68 29.86 -24.48
C SER A 33 26.71 30.77 -23.71
N ILE A 34 26.65 30.54 -22.39
CA ILE A 34 26.66 31.47 -21.24
C ILE A 34 25.94 32.84 -21.36
N SER A 35 25.01 33.10 -20.42
CA SER A 35 25.03 34.31 -19.56
C SER A 35 24.13 34.17 -18.32
N LYS A 36 24.66 34.53 -17.14
CA LYS A 36 23.94 34.88 -15.90
C LYS A 36 23.69 36.40 -15.87
N PRO A 37 22.79 36.92 -15.02
CA PRO A 37 23.32 37.59 -13.81
C PRO A 37 22.46 37.51 -12.52
N ASN A 38 23.21 37.63 -11.41
CA ASN A 38 23.00 38.30 -10.09
C ASN A 38 21.72 38.05 -9.26
N LEU A 39 21.81 37.47 -8.04
CA LEU A 39 22.29 38.01 -6.75
C LEU A 39 21.52 39.24 -6.23
N PHE A 40 20.61 39.00 -5.28
CA PHE A 40 20.22 39.97 -4.25
C PHE A 40 19.97 39.29 -2.89
N ASN A 41 20.85 39.65 -1.94
CA ASN A 41 20.67 39.94 -0.52
C ASN A 41 19.82 39.05 0.39
N LEU A 42 20.56 38.35 1.27
CA LEU A 42 20.17 37.87 2.59
C LEU A 42 19.93 39.03 3.57
N VAL A 43 18.88 38.90 4.40
CA VAL A 43 18.72 39.60 5.69
C VAL A 43 18.35 38.53 6.74
N PRO A 44 18.99 38.49 7.93
CA PRO A 44 18.82 37.40 8.87
C PRO A 44 17.61 37.61 9.78
N MET A 45 16.77 36.58 9.97
CA MET A 45 15.79 36.55 11.07
C MET A 45 16.25 35.63 12.19
N LYS A 46 16.09 36.17 13.40
CA LYS A 46 16.61 35.69 14.69
C LYS A 46 16.08 34.31 15.06
N ALA A 47 16.99 33.46 15.55
CA ALA A 47 16.69 32.23 16.26
C ALA A 47 15.99 32.51 17.59
N THR A 48 14.97 31.72 17.91
CA THR A 48 14.36 31.63 19.26
C THR A 48 14.55 30.20 19.79
N PRO A 49 14.67 30.01 21.11
CA PRO A 49 15.30 28.80 21.66
C PRO A 49 14.33 27.63 21.82
N LEU A 50 14.89 26.43 21.66
CA LEU A 50 14.29 25.13 21.95
C LEU A 50 13.77 25.06 23.40
N ARG A 51 12.48 24.81 23.59
CA ARG A 51 11.93 24.35 24.87
C ARG A 51 12.01 22.82 24.94
N ASN A 52 12.89 22.32 25.80
CA ASN A 52 12.85 20.94 26.27
C ASN A 52 11.60 20.74 27.13
N LEU A 53 10.71 19.83 26.72
CA LEU A 53 9.62 19.34 27.56
C LEU A 53 9.96 17.91 27.97
N SER A 54 10.49 17.77 29.19
CA SER A 54 10.56 16.51 29.92
C SER A 54 9.18 16.18 30.49
N VAL A 55 8.57 15.08 30.08
CA VAL A 55 7.34 14.55 30.70
C VAL A 55 7.72 13.44 31.66
N SER A 56 7.56 13.71 32.96
CA SER A 56 7.62 12.70 34.01
C SER A 56 6.23 12.08 34.18
N SER A 57 6.11 10.76 34.01
CA SER A 57 4.86 10.03 34.24
C SER A 57 4.78 9.56 35.69
N SER A 58 3.86 10.12 36.47
CA SER A 58 3.42 9.56 37.74
C SER A 58 2.17 8.71 37.52
N PHE A 59 2.27 7.41 37.78
CA PHE A 59 1.13 6.50 37.78
C PHE A 59 0.26 6.74 39.02
N GLN A 60 -1.01 7.07 38.82
CA GLN A 60 -2.06 6.83 39.81
C GLN A 60 -3.17 6.00 39.16
N SER A 61 -3.44 4.86 39.78
CA SER A 61 -4.56 3.96 39.50
C SER A 61 -5.84 4.56 40.05
N GLN A 62 -6.88 4.73 39.22
CA GLN A 62 -8.28 4.72 39.67
C GLN A 62 -9.23 4.12 38.62
N ASN A 63 -10.15 3.32 39.14
CA ASN A 63 -11.24 2.61 38.47
C ASN A 63 -12.30 3.54 37.85
N GLY A 64 -12.89 3.09 36.74
CA GLY A 64 -14.32 3.28 36.45
C GLY A 64 -14.77 4.64 35.92
N SER A 65 -14.43 4.95 34.66
CA SER A 65 -15.12 5.94 33.82
C SER A 65 -15.15 5.42 32.38
N PRO A 66 -16.19 5.64 31.57
CA PRO A 66 -16.14 5.28 30.15
C PRO A 66 -14.96 6.03 29.54
N GLN A 67 -13.93 5.29 29.10
CA GLN A 67 -12.75 5.90 28.50
C GLN A 67 -13.22 6.74 27.32
N LYS A 68 -12.83 8.02 27.32
CA LYS A 68 -13.01 8.87 26.15
C LYS A 68 -12.28 8.20 24.99
N SER A 69 -13.01 7.94 23.91
CA SER A 69 -12.42 7.49 22.64
C SER A 69 -11.15 8.29 22.37
N SER A 70 -10.03 7.60 22.13
CA SER A 70 -8.74 8.23 21.85
C SER A 70 -8.74 9.09 20.58
N ILE A 71 -9.86 9.10 19.84
CA ILE A 71 -10.08 9.81 18.57
C ILE A 71 -11.07 10.98 18.74
N GLN A 72 -11.21 11.55 19.94
CA GLN A 72 -12.18 12.63 20.17
C GLN A 72 -11.82 13.92 19.39
N GLY A 73 -12.65 14.24 18.38
CA GLY A 73 -12.56 15.43 17.52
C GLY A 73 -12.01 15.17 16.11
N GLY A 74 -11.19 14.13 15.94
CA GLY A 74 -10.53 13.78 14.67
C GLY A 74 -11.13 12.57 13.95
N GLU A 75 -12.06 11.83 14.55
CA GLU A 75 -12.55 10.56 13.99
C GLU A 75 -13.22 10.72 12.62
N ALA A 76 -14.06 11.73 12.44
CA ALA A 76 -14.69 12.00 11.16
C ALA A 76 -13.65 12.32 10.07
N PHE A 77 -12.60 13.07 10.41
CA PHE A 77 -11.49 13.34 9.49
C PHE A 77 -10.73 12.06 9.15
N PHE A 78 -10.36 11.26 10.16
CA PHE A 78 -9.66 10.00 9.96
C PHE A 78 -10.44 9.04 9.06
N ARG A 79 -11.73 8.83 9.36
CA ARG A 79 -12.61 8.00 8.54
C ARG A 79 -12.76 8.56 7.11
N GLY A 80 -12.90 9.89 6.96
CA GLY A 80 -12.94 10.52 5.64
C GLY A 80 -11.66 10.30 4.83
N VAL A 81 -10.48 10.28 5.47
CA VAL A 81 -9.22 9.92 4.79
C VAL A 81 -9.22 8.45 4.36
N LEU A 82 -9.67 7.53 5.21
CA LEU A 82 -9.77 6.11 4.86
C LEU A 82 -10.79 5.85 3.75
N GLU A 83 -11.93 6.54 3.77
CA GLU A 83 -12.94 6.47 2.71
C GLU A 83 -12.38 6.97 1.37
N ASN A 84 -11.58 8.04 1.38
CA ASN A 84 -10.92 8.52 0.18
C ASN A 84 -9.86 7.53 -0.34
N MET A 85 -9.05 6.93 0.54
CA MET A 85 -8.13 5.84 0.18
C MET A 85 -8.87 4.66 -0.46
N GLN A 86 -10.00 4.25 0.13
CA GLN A 86 -10.85 3.21 -0.43
C GLN A 86 -11.45 3.62 -1.78
N SER A 87 -11.92 4.85 -1.93
CA SER A 87 -12.49 5.35 -3.19
C SER A 87 -11.47 5.29 -4.32
N VAL A 88 -10.23 5.77 -4.08
CA VAL A 88 -9.11 5.65 -5.02
C VAL A 88 -8.85 4.18 -5.39
N TYR A 89 -8.83 3.30 -4.38
CA TYR A 89 -8.66 1.86 -4.59
C TYR A 89 -9.78 1.27 -5.46
N LEU A 90 -11.05 1.49 -5.14
CA LEU A 90 -12.18 0.91 -5.89
C LEU A 90 -12.31 1.47 -7.30
N ASN A 91 -11.95 2.73 -7.52
CA ASN A 91 -11.97 3.35 -8.85
C ASN A 91 -10.91 2.75 -9.79
N ARG A 92 -9.83 2.21 -9.24
CA ARG A 92 -8.74 1.61 -10.02
C ARG A 92 -8.83 0.08 -10.12
N ASN A 93 -9.70 -0.55 -9.34
CA ASN A 93 -9.78 -2.00 -9.19
C ASN A 93 -11.24 -2.49 -9.35
N PRO A 94 -11.74 -2.57 -10.59
CA PRO A 94 -13.13 -2.98 -10.86
C PRO A 94 -13.46 -4.37 -10.31
N THR A 95 -12.51 -5.30 -10.26
CA THR A 95 -12.73 -6.64 -9.66
C THR A 95 -13.02 -6.51 -8.17
N ALA A 96 -12.22 -5.73 -7.44
CA ALA A 96 -12.44 -5.52 -6.01
C ALA A 96 -13.78 -4.85 -5.72
N LYS A 97 -14.16 -3.85 -6.53
CA LYS A 97 -15.46 -3.18 -6.42
C LYS A 97 -16.62 -4.17 -6.65
N ALA A 98 -16.57 -4.92 -7.75
CA ALA A 98 -17.62 -5.88 -8.08
C ALA A 98 -17.77 -6.98 -7.02
N ILE A 99 -16.66 -7.45 -6.44
CA ILE A 99 -16.69 -8.44 -5.35
C ILE A 99 -17.28 -7.86 -4.07
N LEU A 100 -16.92 -6.62 -3.70
CA LEU A 100 -17.53 -5.97 -2.55
C LEU A 100 -19.04 -5.83 -2.74
N ASP A 101 -19.50 -5.36 -3.91
CA ASP A 101 -20.92 -5.23 -4.22
C ASP A 101 -21.64 -6.59 -4.18
N LEU A 102 -21.00 -7.64 -4.71
CA LEU A 102 -21.51 -9.01 -4.71
C LEU A 102 -21.67 -9.57 -3.29
N VAL A 103 -20.62 -9.50 -2.47
CA VAL A 103 -20.63 -10.00 -1.09
C VAL A 103 -21.60 -9.17 -0.24
N HIS A 104 -21.67 -7.87 -0.47
CA HIS A 104 -22.56 -6.96 0.25
C HIS A 104 -24.03 -7.29 0.00
N SER A 105 -24.37 -7.62 -1.24
CA SER A 105 -25.70 -8.07 -1.66
C SER A 105 -26.06 -9.43 -1.05
N ALA A 106 -25.09 -10.33 -0.92
CA ALA A 106 -25.31 -11.65 -0.33
C ALA A 106 -25.39 -11.63 1.21
N ASP A 107 -24.70 -10.71 1.88
CA ASP A 107 -24.54 -10.69 3.35
C ASP A 107 -25.34 -9.60 4.08
N ASN A 108 -26.33 -8.97 3.44
CA ASN A 108 -27.18 -7.93 4.06
C ASN A 108 -26.37 -6.76 4.67
N ASN A 109 -25.40 -6.22 3.92
CA ASN A 109 -24.60 -5.04 4.26
C ASN A 109 -23.63 -5.13 5.46
N SER A 110 -23.26 -6.31 5.97
CA SER A 110 -22.38 -6.42 7.16
C SER A 110 -20.88 -6.59 6.90
N ILE A 111 -20.36 -6.19 5.73
CA ILE A 111 -18.93 -6.31 5.43
C ILE A 111 -18.09 -5.54 6.46
N CYS A 112 -17.18 -6.25 7.10
CA CYS A 112 -16.13 -5.68 7.94
C CYS A 112 -14.78 -5.90 7.26
N TYR A 113 -13.88 -4.93 7.37
CA TYR A 113 -12.52 -5.10 6.89
C TYR A 113 -11.62 -5.68 7.99
N ASP A 114 -10.87 -6.73 7.65
CA ASP A 114 -9.86 -7.29 8.56
C ASP A 114 -8.64 -6.39 8.64
N HIS A 115 -8.15 -5.95 7.47
CA HIS A 115 -7.02 -5.06 7.35
C HIS A 115 -6.97 -4.30 6.03
N LEU A 116 -6.15 -3.25 6.00
CA LEU A 116 -5.64 -2.57 4.82
C LEU A 116 -4.14 -2.81 4.70
N ALA A 117 -3.63 -2.94 3.47
CA ALA A 117 -2.20 -3.13 3.25
C ALA A 117 -1.59 -2.05 2.36
N PHE A 118 -0.35 -1.69 2.69
CA PHE A 118 0.46 -0.70 1.97
C PHE A 118 1.85 -1.25 1.67
N ARG A 119 2.43 -0.77 0.56
CA ARG A 119 3.80 -1.07 0.12
C ARG A 119 4.60 0.20 0.04
N THR A 120 5.86 0.16 0.46
CA THR A 120 6.73 1.33 0.56
C THR A 120 8.19 0.98 0.19
N PHE A 121 9.04 1.99 0.06
CA PHE A 121 10.48 1.79 -0.17
C PHE A 121 11.26 2.11 1.10
N GLY A 122 11.99 1.13 1.64
CA GLY A 122 12.82 1.28 2.84
C GLY A 122 14.09 2.09 2.56
N VAL A 123 13.95 3.34 2.13
CA VAL A 123 15.05 4.26 1.80
C VAL A 123 14.60 5.70 1.98
N ASN A 124 15.51 6.59 2.40
CA ASN A 124 15.28 8.05 2.45
C ASN A 124 13.99 8.47 3.18
N GLY A 125 13.57 7.72 4.21
CA GLY A 125 12.34 7.99 4.96
C GLY A 125 11.04 7.72 4.20
N HIS A 126 11.09 7.01 3.06
CA HIS A 126 9.92 6.56 2.30
C HIS A 126 9.35 5.21 2.75
N GLY A 127 9.89 4.63 3.83
CA GLY A 127 9.60 3.28 4.33
C GLY A 127 8.32 3.18 5.15
N ILE A 128 8.25 2.22 6.07
CA ILE A 128 7.05 1.98 6.90
C ILE A 128 6.61 3.24 7.65
N ASP A 129 7.56 3.98 8.24
CA ASP A 129 7.28 5.13 9.09
C ASP A 129 6.56 6.27 8.36
N SER A 130 6.78 6.41 7.05
CA SER A 130 6.15 7.45 6.24
C SER A 130 4.64 7.33 6.20
N MET A 131 4.14 6.09 6.17
CA MET A 131 2.72 5.76 6.20
C MET A 131 2.21 5.53 7.63
N ALA A 132 3.02 4.89 8.49
CA ALA A 132 2.62 4.53 9.85
C ALA A 132 2.29 5.75 10.73
N SER A 133 3.04 6.85 10.56
CA SER A 133 2.86 8.09 11.34
C SER A 133 1.40 8.56 11.39
N PHE A 134 0.72 8.56 10.24
CA PHE A 134 -0.70 8.92 10.17
C PHE A 134 -1.55 8.04 11.09
N PHE A 135 -1.40 6.72 11.05
CA PHE A 135 -2.21 5.82 11.86
C PHE A 135 -1.88 5.94 13.36
N LEU A 136 -0.61 6.13 13.70
CA LEU A 136 -0.16 6.32 15.08
C LEU A 136 -0.78 7.59 15.70
N ASP A 137 -0.89 8.68 14.93
CA ASP A 137 -1.55 9.92 15.36
C ASP A 137 -3.05 9.70 15.71
N TYR A 138 -3.69 8.66 15.18
CA TYR A 138 -5.08 8.27 15.46
C TYR A 138 -5.21 7.06 16.39
N GLY A 139 -4.17 6.79 17.21
CA GLY A 139 -4.24 5.83 18.30
C GLY A 139 -4.01 4.37 17.90
N TYR A 140 -3.55 4.11 16.67
CA TYR A 140 -3.06 2.79 16.33
C TYR A 140 -1.79 2.46 17.12
N THR A 141 -1.59 1.17 17.41
CA THR A 141 -0.39 0.68 18.11
C THR A 141 0.38 -0.25 17.20
N GLN A 142 1.69 -0.01 17.04
CA GLN A 142 2.59 -0.91 16.33
C GLN A 142 2.66 -2.27 17.04
N ARG A 143 2.70 -3.35 16.24
CA ARG A 143 2.77 -4.72 16.71
C ARG A 143 3.95 -5.44 16.04
N ASP A 144 3.85 -6.75 15.88
CA ASP A 144 4.95 -7.61 15.46
C ASP A 144 5.53 -7.23 14.10
N GLU A 145 6.83 -7.48 13.97
CA GLU A 145 7.56 -7.41 12.72
C GLU A 145 7.52 -8.75 11.99
N LEU A 146 7.34 -8.70 10.68
CA LEU A 146 7.47 -9.84 9.78
C LEU A 146 8.60 -9.60 8.79
N ARG A 147 9.35 -10.65 8.47
CA ARG A 147 10.43 -10.63 7.47
C ARG A 147 10.17 -11.63 6.37
N PHE A 148 10.46 -11.22 5.14
CA PHE A 148 10.35 -12.06 3.95
C PHE A 148 11.70 -12.05 3.21
N PRO A 149 12.70 -12.81 3.67
CA PRO A 149 14.07 -12.73 3.15
C PRO A 149 14.15 -12.99 1.64
N ALA A 150 13.40 -13.97 1.13
CA ALA A 150 13.37 -14.28 -0.30
C ALA A 150 12.88 -13.11 -1.17
N LYS A 151 12.00 -12.27 -0.62
CA LYS A 151 11.47 -11.08 -1.31
C LYS A 151 12.19 -9.78 -0.92
N LYS A 152 13.17 -9.86 -0.01
CA LYS A 152 13.88 -8.72 0.58
C LYS A 152 12.92 -7.69 1.18
N LEU A 153 11.89 -8.15 1.90
CA LEU A 153 10.88 -7.29 2.53
C LEU A 153 10.89 -7.40 4.04
N ARG A 154 10.50 -6.30 4.69
CA ARG A 154 10.11 -6.24 6.09
C ARG A 154 8.72 -5.63 6.19
N ALA A 155 7.94 -6.03 7.19
CA ALA A 155 6.62 -5.47 7.43
C ALA A 155 6.33 -5.32 8.92
N LEU A 156 5.48 -4.36 9.25
CA LEU A 156 4.88 -4.18 10.56
C LEU A 156 3.37 -4.15 10.40
N TRP A 157 2.65 -4.65 11.40
CA TRP A 157 1.21 -4.45 11.49
C TRP A 157 0.85 -3.54 12.67
N PHE A 158 -0.27 -2.85 12.53
CA PHE A 158 -0.74 -1.86 13.49
C PHE A 158 -2.17 -2.21 13.91
N ALA A 159 -2.36 -2.36 15.22
CA ALA A 159 -3.66 -2.64 15.81
C ALA A 159 -4.47 -1.34 15.95
N PRO A 160 -5.76 -1.33 15.60
CA PRO A 160 -6.63 -0.18 15.83
C PRO A 160 -6.86 0.05 17.34
N PRO A 161 -7.25 1.26 17.77
CA PRO A 161 -7.58 1.55 19.16
C PRO A 161 -8.77 0.70 19.63
N SER A 162 -8.73 0.21 20.88
CA SER A 162 -9.68 -0.79 21.42
C SER A 162 -11.15 -0.36 21.33
N ASP A 163 -11.45 0.93 21.51
CA ASP A 163 -12.82 1.47 21.49
C ASP A 163 -13.46 1.43 20.08
N SER A 164 -12.63 1.27 19.04
CA SER A 164 -13.09 1.23 17.64
C SER A 164 -13.62 -0.14 17.20
N LEU A 165 -13.55 -1.16 18.07
CA LEU A 165 -13.97 -2.53 17.74
C LEU A 165 -15.48 -2.75 17.80
N ALA A 166 -16.23 -1.85 18.44
CA ALA A 166 -17.66 -2.01 18.77
C ALA A 166 -18.64 -1.31 17.80
N GLY A 167 -18.16 -0.72 16.70
CA GLY A 167 -19.00 0.01 15.75
C GLY A 167 -20.03 -0.88 15.03
N SER A 168 -21.26 -0.39 14.88
CA SER A 168 -22.37 -1.07 14.17
C SER A 168 -22.41 -0.79 12.66
N GLY A 169 -21.44 -0.07 12.11
CA GLY A 169 -21.34 0.25 10.69
C GLY A 169 -20.72 -0.86 9.84
N SER A 170 -20.52 -0.55 8.56
CA SER A 170 -19.97 -1.44 7.54
C SER A 170 -18.82 -0.75 6.79
N GLY A 171 -17.90 -1.53 6.23
CA GLY A 171 -16.70 -1.02 5.56
C GLY A 171 -15.88 -0.09 6.48
N MET A 172 -15.51 1.09 5.98
CA MET A 172 -14.75 2.10 6.76
C MET A 172 -15.54 2.77 7.89
N ASN A 173 -16.86 2.63 7.88
CA ASN A 173 -17.73 3.10 8.96
C ASN A 173 -18.02 2.01 10.01
N GLY A 174 -17.55 0.78 9.77
CA GLY A 174 -17.54 -0.30 10.76
C GLY A 174 -16.35 -0.23 11.70
N PRO A 175 -16.03 -1.36 12.34
CA PRO A 175 -14.83 -1.47 13.15
C PRO A 175 -13.57 -1.22 12.34
N LEU A 176 -12.63 -0.49 12.93
CA LEU A 176 -11.45 -0.07 12.20
C LEU A 176 -10.58 -1.28 11.81
N PRO A 177 -10.09 -1.32 10.55
CA PRO A 177 -9.24 -2.40 10.09
C PRO A 177 -7.87 -2.31 10.76
N ARG A 178 -7.17 -3.45 10.88
CA ARG A 178 -5.72 -3.46 11.13
C ARG A 178 -5.01 -2.82 9.93
N ILE A 179 -3.80 -2.31 10.14
CA ILE A 179 -2.99 -1.79 9.03
C ILE A 179 -1.74 -2.63 8.89
N PHE A 180 -1.46 -3.09 7.69
CA PHE A 180 -0.24 -3.82 7.35
C PHE A 180 0.62 -2.96 6.44
N ILE A 181 1.83 -2.62 6.86
CA ILE A 181 2.73 -1.78 6.07
C ILE A 181 4.01 -2.57 5.85
N SER A 182 4.36 -2.76 4.59
CA SER A 182 5.61 -3.41 4.19
C SER A 182 6.53 -2.41 3.52
N GLU A 183 7.83 -2.66 3.59
CA GLU A 183 8.84 -1.93 2.86
C GLU A 183 9.82 -2.89 2.15
N LEU A 184 10.28 -2.48 0.97
CA LEU A 184 11.42 -3.10 0.31
C LEU A 184 12.72 -2.70 1.00
N LEU A 185 13.57 -3.68 1.32
CA LEU A 185 14.92 -3.46 1.81
C LEU A 185 15.81 -3.08 0.63
N VAL A 186 15.78 -1.79 0.26
CA VAL A 186 16.41 -1.27 -0.96
C VAL A 186 17.91 -1.54 -0.98
N ASP A 187 18.58 -1.46 0.16
CA ASP A 187 20.00 -1.77 0.36
C ASP A 187 20.40 -3.20 -0.02
N GLN A 188 19.46 -4.15 -0.03
CA GLN A 188 19.68 -5.54 -0.44
C GLN A 188 19.46 -5.77 -1.95
N MET A 189 19.05 -4.75 -2.70
CA MET A 189 18.82 -4.84 -4.15
C MET A 189 20.10 -4.65 -4.95
N SER A 190 20.09 -4.98 -6.24
CA SER A 190 21.20 -4.67 -7.14
C SER A 190 21.50 -3.16 -7.17
N PRO A 191 22.76 -2.75 -7.41
CA PRO A 191 23.10 -1.32 -7.50
C PRO A 191 22.23 -0.54 -8.50
N GLN A 192 21.89 -1.16 -9.62
CA GLN A 192 21.02 -0.56 -10.65
C GLN A 192 19.59 -0.31 -10.12
N THR A 193 19.00 -1.29 -9.42
CA THR A 193 17.68 -1.10 -8.79
C THR A 193 17.72 -0.06 -7.69
N GLN A 194 18.79 -0.03 -6.89
CA GLN A 194 18.97 1.01 -5.86
C GLN A 194 19.02 2.40 -6.47
N GLU A 195 19.78 2.60 -7.55
CA GLU A 195 19.89 3.87 -8.25
C GLU A 195 18.54 4.36 -8.79
N ILE A 196 17.77 3.47 -9.44
CA ILE A 196 16.44 3.79 -9.94
C ILE A 196 15.51 4.22 -8.79
N ILE A 197 15.44 3.44 -7.70
CA ILE A 197 14.55 3.76 -6.57
C ILE A 197 14.98 5.09 -5.91
N ARG A 198 16.28 5.33 -5.75
CA ARG A 198 16.81 6.57 -5.17
C ARG A 198 16.48 7.79 -6.03
N LYS A 199 16.62 7.70 -7.36
CA LYS A 199 16.22 8.76 -8.29
C LYS A 199 14.78 9.25 -8.04
N TYR A 200 13.82 8.32 -7.91
CA TYR A 200 12.41 8.67 -7.68
C TYR A 200 12.14 9.12 -6.25
N THR A 201 12.71 8.45 -5.24
CA THR A 201 12.49 8.85 -3.85
C THR A 201 13.14 10.19 -3.51
N GLU A 202 14.30 10.53 -4.08
CA GLU A 202 14.97 11.81 -3.84
C GLU A 202 14.27 12.99 -4.53
N SER A 203 13.76 12.78 -5.77
CA SER A 203 12.94 13.79 -6.46
C SER A 203 11.61 14.08 -5.75
N SER A 204 11.19 13.20 -4.85
CA SER A 204 9.98 13.37 -4.05
C SER A 204 10.09 14.49 -2.99
N GLY A 205 11.31 14.95 -2.67
CA GLY A 205 11.53 15.97 -1.66
C GLY A 205 10.97 15.54 -0.29
N ILE A 206 10.01 16.31 0.25
CA ILE A 206 9.34 15.99 1.52
C ILE A 206 8.05 15.17 1.35
N GLY A 207 7.78 14.63 0.16
CA GLY A 207 6.55 13.90 -0.15
C GLY A 207 6.28 12.71 0.77
N ASN A 208 7.34 12.08 1.29
CA ASN A 208 7.23 11.02 2.29
C ASN A 208 6.50 11.44 3.58
N LYS A 209 6.56 12.72 3.98
CA LYS A 209 5.84 13.23 5.16
C LYS A 209 4.32 13.31 4.96
N HIS A 210 3.85 13.08 3.73
CA HIS A 210 2.44 13.23 3.34
C HIS A 210 1.89 11.95 2.70
N ALA A 211 2.47 10.78 2.98
CA ALA A 211 2.13 9.51 2.36
C ALA A 211 0.63 9.16 2.43
N ALA A 212 0.00 9.35 3.59
CA ALA A 212 -1.43 9.08 3.78
C ALA A 212 -2.32 10.04 2.96
N LEU A 213 -1.99 11.33 2.93
CA LEU A 213 -2.69 12.32 2.10
C LEU A 213 -2.57 11.95 0.62
N VAL A 214 -1.37 11.62 0.17
CA VAL A 214 -1.09 11.24 -1.22
C VAL A 214 -1.85 9.97 -1.61
N SER A 215 -1.92 8.99 -0.71
CA SER A 215 -2.72 7.78 -0.89
C SER A 215 -4.21 8.10 -1.07
N SER A 216 -4.76 8.99 -0.22
CA SER A 216 -6.17 9.41 -0.29
C SER A 216 -6.51 10.21 -1.56
N LEU A 217 -5.52 10.84 -2.19
CA LEU A 217 -5.67 11.59 -3.44
C LEU A 217 -5.35 10.75 -4.69
N GLY A 218 -4.80 9.54 -4.52
CA GLY A 218 -4.40 8.67 -5.62
C GLY A 218 -3.23 9.21 -6.45
N LEU A 219 -2.31 9.93 -5.81
CA LEU A 219 -1.15 10.54 -6.47
C LEU A 219 0.13 9.74 -6.22
N LEU A 220 1.16 10.01 -7.03
CA LEU A 220 2.54 9.65 -6.72
C LEU A 220 3.22 10.84 -6.05
N THR A 221 4.17 10.58 -5.16
CA THR A 221 4.99 11.64 -4.56
C THR A 221 6.20 12.02 -5.43
N TRP A 222 6.41 11.30 -6.53
CA TRP A 222 7.49 11.49 -7.51
C TRP A 222 6.93 11.58 -8.91
N GLU A 223 7.76 12.00 -9.85
CA GLU A 223 7.40 12.07 -11.27
C GLU A 223 7.08 10.69 -11.86
N LYS A 224 6.30 10.67 -12.94
CA LYS A 224 6.01 9.42 -13.64
C LYS A 224 7.30 8.75 -14.11
N PRO A 225 7.45 7.44 -13.89
CA PRO A 225 8.67 6.76 -14.27
C PRO A 225 8.81 6.59 -15.78
N LEU A 226 10.03 6.27 -16.22
CA LEU A 226 10.30 5.73 -17.55
C LEU A 226 9.84 4.27 -17.63
N TYR A 227 9.36 3.84 -18.80
CA TYR A 227 8.94 2.44 -18.96
C TYR A 227 10.11 1.47 -18.82
N SER A 228 11.28 1.84 -19.33
CA SER A 228 12.50 1.03 -19.21
C SER A 228 12.92 0.80 -17.76
N GLU A 229 12.81 1.81 -16.90
CA GLU A 229 13.13 1.70 -15.47
C GLU A 229 12.11 0.84 -14.73
N PHE A 230 10.83 0.94 -15.08
CA PHE A 230 9.81 0.02 -14.57
C PHE A 230 10.09 -1.43 -14.96
N GLN A 231 10.45 -1.70 -16.22
CA GLN A 231 10.83 -3.04 -16.66
C GLN A 231 12.08 -3.56 -15.94
N GLN A 232 13.07 -2.69 -15.72
CA GLN A 232 14.27 -3.03 -14.97
C GLN A 232 13.91 -3.46 -13.54
N LEU A 233 13.09 -2.67 -12.84
CA LEU A 233 12.63 -3.04 -11.50
C LEU A 233 11.83 -4.35 -11.53
N ALA A 234 10.94 -4.54 -12.51
CA ALA A 234 10.09 -5.72 -12.61
C ALA A 234 10.90 -7.01 -12.82
N SER A 235 12.07 -6.92 -13.47
CA SER A 235 12.95 -8.07 -13.69
C SER A 235 13.62 -8.58 -12.41
N GLU A 236 13.77 -7.73 -11.39
CA GLU A 236 14.38 -8.10 -10.10
C GLU A 236 13.35 -8.23 -8.97
N SER A 237 12.36 -7.34 -8.94
CA SER A 237 11.35 -7.26 -7.88
C SER A 237 10.04 -6.67 -8.39
N GLU A 238 9.04 -7.55 -8.55
CA GLU A 238 7.66 -7.14 -8.82
C GLU A 238 7.12 -6.16 -7.75
N TYR A 239 7.58 -6.30 -6.51
CA TYR A 239 7.24 -5.37 -5.43
C TYR A 239 7.76 -3.97 -5.74
N ALA A 240 9.02 -3.86 -6.17
CA ALA A 240 9.63 -2.58 -6.51
C ALA A 240 8.92 -1.92 -7.70
N ALA A 241 8.67 -2.69 -8.77
CA ALA A 241 7.95 -2.20 -9.93
C ALA A 241 6.53 -1.74 -9.58
N TRP A 242 5.82 -2.49 -8.73
CA TRP A 242 4.49 -2.12 -8.26
C TRP A 242 4.52 -0.80 -7.47
N ALA A 243 5.43 -0.68 -6.50
CA ALA A 243 5.56 0.50 -5.65
C ALA A 243 5.93 1.73 -6.47
N LEU A 244 6.74 1.59 -7.52
CA LEU A 244 7.14 2.69 -8.39
C LEU A 244 5.94 3.37 -9.09
N VAL A 245 4.97 2.58 -9.59
CA VAL A 245 3.82 3.10 -10.37
C VAL A 245 2.55 3.28 -9.55
N ASN A 246 2.47 2.71 -8.35
CA ASN A 246 1.31 2.84 -7.45
C ASN A 246 1.59 3.71 -6.22
N GLY A 247 2.85 3.96 -5.87
CA GLY A 247 3.24 4.76 -4.71
C GLY A 247 2.63 4.22 -3.42
N TYR A 248 1.99 5.12 -2.68
CA TYR A 248 1.36 4.84 -1.39
C TYR A 248 -0.11 4.38 -1.49
N ALA A 249 -0.59 4.02 -2.68
CA ALA A 249 -1.95 3.50 -2.84
C ALA A 249 -2.19 2.25 -1.97
N VAL A 250 -3.45 2.06 -1.54
CA VAL A 250 -3.87 0.83 -0.87
C VAL A 250 -3.58 -0.35 -1.79
N ASN A 251 -2.73 -1.28 -1.34
CA ASN A 251 -2.36 -2.47 -2.11
C ASN A 251 -3.47 -3.52 -2.15
N HIS A 252 -4.20 -3.65 -1.04
CA HIS A 252 -5.43 -4.43 -0.98
C HIS A 252 -6.24 -4.05 0.27
N VAL A 253 -7.54 -4.31 0.15
CA VAL A 253 -8.50 -4.35 1.26
C VAL A 253 -8.82 -5.82 1.52
N THR A 254 -9.05 -6.17 2.79
CA THR A 254 -9.34 -7.55 3.18
C THR A 254 -10.71 -7.69 3.82
N ILE A 255 -11.58 -8.52 3.26
CA ILE A 255 -12.88 -8.85 3.88
C ILE A 255 -12.64 -9.82 5.03
N SER A 256 -13.19 -9.49 6.19
CA SER A 256 -13.18 -10.32 7.39
C SER A 256 -14.28 -11.39 7.30
N THR A 257 -13.99 -12.57 6.73
CA THR A 257 -14.99 -13.59 6.41
C THR A 257 -15.77 -14.04 7.65
N HIS A 258 -15.08 -14.35 8.75
CA HIS A 258 -15.67 -14.79 10.01
C HIS A 258 -16.71 -13.83 10.62
N ARG A 259 -16.75 -12.56 10.16
CA ARG A 259 -17.72 -11.53 10.58
C ARG A 259 -18.93 -11.40 9.67
N LEU A 260 -18.92 -12.06 8.52
CA LEU A 260 -20.09 -12.20 7.67
C LEU A 260 -21.17 -13.00 8.43
N LYS A 261 -22.44 -12.66 8.16
CA LYS A 261 -23.59 -13.23 8.88
C LYS A 261 -24.15 -14.49 8.20
N THR A 262 -23.87 -14.65 6.92
CA THR A 262 -24.32 -15.78 6.12
C THR A 262 -23.34 -16.96 6.15
N HIS A 263 -23.66 -18.01 5.41
CA HIS A 263 -22.78 -19.16 5.17
C HIS A 263 -21.43 -18.76 4.54
N LEU A 264 -21.32 -17.58 3.91
CA LEU A 264 -20.08 -17.02 3.37
C LEU A 264 -19.02 -16.71 4.45
N ARG A 265 -19.33 -16.89 5.74
CA ARG A 265 -18.38 -16.69 6.82
C ARG A 265 -17.22 -17.68 6.84
N ASP A 266 -17.45 -18.87 6.29
CA ASP A 266 -16.41 -19.86 6.01
C ASP A 266 -15.67 -19.48 4.72
N ILE A 267 -14.35 -19.34 4.79
CA ILE A 267 -13.55 -18.84 3.67
C ILE A 267 -13.55 -19.77 2.46
N LYS A 268 -13.74 -21.09 2.63
CA LYS A 268 -13.79 -22.02 1.50
C LYS A 268 -15.09 -21.83 0.73
N THR A 269 -16.18 -21.66 1.46
CA THR A 269 -17.50 -21.36 0.91
C THR A 269 -17.51 -20.00 0.22
N LEU A 270 -16.87 -18.98 0.81
CA LEU A 270 -16.68 -17.69 0.14
C LEU A 270 -15.85 -17.83 -1.14
N ASN A 271 -14.74 -18.58 -1.12
CA ASN A 271 -13.91 -18.78 -2.30
C ASN A 271 -14.71 -19.41 -3.45
N GLN A 272 -15.46 -20.46 -3.16
CA GLN A 272 -16.33 -21.11 -4.14
C GLN A 272 -17.36 -20.12 -4.72
N PHE A 273 -18.02 -19.35 -3.86
CA PHE A 273 -18.99 -18.33 -4.27
C PHE A 273 -18.38 -17.28 -5.21
N ILE A 274 -17.15 -16.83 -4.92
CA ILE A 274 -16.41 -15.87 -5.76
C ILE A 274 -16.04 -16.47 -7.12
N GLU A 275 -15.57 -17.73 -7.14
CA GLU A 275 -15.21 -18.44 -8.38
C GLU A 275 -16.45 -18.75 -9.25
N GLU A 276 -17.55 -19.20 -8.65
CA GLU A 276 -18.83 -19.43 -9.34
C GLU A 276 -19.42 -18.15 -9.92
N SER A 277 -19.10 -17.00 -9.32
CA SER A 277 -19.48 -15.68 -9.82
C SER A 277 -18.54 -15.17 -10.94
N GLY A 278 -17.56 -15.97 -11.36
CA GLY A 278 -16.70 -15.69 -12.51
C GLY A 278 -15.38 -14.97 -12.20
N PHE A 279 -15.06 -14.74 -10.92
CA PHE A 279 -13.81 -14.11 -10.52
C PHE A 279 -12.70 -15.14 -10.31
N ARG A 280 -11.45 -14.76 -10.60
CA ARG A 280 -10.29 -15.65 -10.45
C ARG A 280 -9.57 -15.39 -9.13
N LEU A 281 -9.39 -16.45 -8.35
CA LEU A 281 -8.54 -16.44 -7.16
C LEU A 281 -7.08 -16.68 -7.52
N ASN A 282 -6.19 -16.12 -6.71
CA ASN A 282 -4.75 -16.31 -6.85
C ASN A 282 -4.36 -17.73 -6.40
N SER A 283 -3.88 -18.54 -7.34
CA SER A 283 -3.50 -19.93 -7.12
C SER A 283 -2.05 -20.12 -6.65
N GLU A 284 -1.24 -19.06 -6.59
CA GLU A 284 0.15 -19.17 -6.16
C GLU A 284 0.25 -19.52 -4.67
N GLY A 285 0.99 -20.60 -4.36
CA GLY A 285 1.02 -21.17 -3.01
C GLY A 285 -0.26 -21.90 -2.61
N GLY A 286 -1.16 -22.18 -3.57
CA GLY A 286 -2.51 -22.67 -3.33
C GLY A 286 -3.52 -21.53 -3.19
N VAL A 287 -4.78 -21.75 -3.58
CA VAL A 287 -5.84 -20.73 -3.46
C VAL A 287 -6.01 -20.27 -2.01
N LEU A 288 -6.06 -21.22 -1.08
CA LEU A 288 -6.17 -20.99 0.35
C LEU A 288 -4.81 -21.16 1.03
N LYS A 289 -4.30 -20.08 1.62
CA LYS A 289 -3.07 -20.04 2.40
C LYS A 289 -3.43 -20.15 3.87
N VAL A 290 -2.74 -21.02 4.60
CA VAL A 290 -2.99 -21.28 6.02
C VAL A 290 -1.72 -20.96 6.80
N SER A 291 -1.84 -20.22 7.90
CA SER A 291 -0.72 -19.93 8.79
C SER A 291 -0.18 -21.21 9.45
N PRO A 292 1.09 -21.21 9.91
CA PRO A 292 1.69 -22.38 10.55
C PRO A 292 0.93 -22.91 11.78
N ASP A 293 0.24 -22.04 12.51
CA ASP A 293 -0.61 -22.38 13.66
C ASP A 293 -2.02 -22.84 13.26
N GLY A 294 -2.38 -22.76 11.98
CA GLY A 294 -3.71 -23.11 11.48
C GLY A 294 -4.81 -22.09 11.76
N LEU A 295 -4.50 -20.96 12.42
CA LEU A 295 -5.51 -20.03 12.94
C LEU A 295 -5.85 -18.87 12.02
N LEU A 296 -5.06 -18.64 10.97
CA LEU A 296 -5.29 -17.62 9.96
C LEU A 296 -5.35 -18.27 8.59
N LEU A 297 -6.49 -18.11 7.94
CA LEU A 297 -6.73 -18.57 6.58
C LEU A 297 -6.90 -17.35 5.69
N GLN A 298 -6.21 -17.33 4.55
CA GLN A 298 -6.21 -16.21 3.61
C GLN A 298 -6.37 -16.70 2.18
N SER A 299 -7.14 -15.98 1.38
CA SER A 299 -7.22 -16.13 -0.08
C SER A 299 -7.36 -14.75 -0.70
N SER A 300 -7.03 -14.61 -1.99
CA SER A 300 -7.10 -13.31 -2.66
C SER A 300 -7.49 -13.49 -4.12
N THR A 301 -7.96 -12.42 -4.75
CA THR A 301 -8.08 -12.41 -6.21
C THR A 301 -6.72 -12.27 -6.88
N VAL A 302 -6.68 -12.52 -8.18
CA VAL A 302 -5.66 -11.94 -9.06
C VAL A 302 -5.81 -10.40 -9.06
N ALA A 303 -4.69 -9.69 -9.11
CA ALA A 303 -4.70 -8.23 -9.17
C ALA A 303 -5.24 -7.71 -10.51
N ASP A 304 -6.02 -6.64 -10.46
CA ASP A 304 -6.39 -5.89 -11.66
C ASP A 304 -5.15 -5.25 -12.28
N SER A 305 -5.26 -4.87 -13.54
CA SER A 305 -4.25 -4.06 -14.24
C SER A 305 -4.89 -2.79 -14.79
N VAL A 306 -4.13 -1.71 -14.81
CA VAL A 306 -4.59 -0.40 -15.31
C VAL A 306 -3.67 0.11 -16.39
N SER A 307 -4.22 0.90 -17.30
CA SER A 307 -3.44 1.64 -18.29
C SER A 307 -2.64 2.75 -17.59
N PHE A 308 -1.32 2.76 -17.77
CA PHE A 308 -0.41 3.75 -17.20
C PHE A 308 0.44 4.37 -18.30
N GLN A 309 0.39 5.69 -18.40
CA GLN A 309 1.23 6.47 -19.32
C GLN A 309 2.50 6.93 -18.58
N PHE A 310 3.64 6.41 -19.02
CA PHE A 310 5.00 6.69 -18.55
C PHE A 310 5.48 8.07 -19.03
N SER A 311 6.58 8.57 -18.44
CA SER A 311 7.12 9.91 -18.77
C SER A 311 7.73 10.02 -20.17
N ASP A 312 8.10 8.90 -20.77
CA ASP A 312 8.53 8.79 -22.17
C ASP A 312 7.35 8.76 -23.17
N GLY A 313 6.12 8.91 -22.69
CA GLY A 313 4.90 8.93 -23.51
C GLY A 313 4.34 7.54 -23.84
N LEU A 314 5.03 6.46 -23.45
CA LEU A 314 4.53 5.10 -23.65
C LEU A 314 3.36 4.82 -22.70
N THR A 315 2.31 4.19 -23.21
CA THR A 315 1.18 3.71 -22.41
C THR A 315 1.21 2.19 -22.36
N LYS A 316 1.31 1.61 -21.16
CA LYS A 316 1.33 0.16 -20.95
C LYS A 316 0.39 -0.22 -19.81
N SER A 317 -0.04 -1.48 -19.83
CA SER A 317 -0.74 -2.06 -18.69
C SER A 317 0.25 -2.21 -17.53
N VAL A 318 -0.16 -1.92 -16.30
CA VAL A 318 0.63 -2.17 -15.09
C VAL A 318 -0.25 -2.78 -14.02
N PRO A 319 0.29 -3.64 -13.14
CA PRO A 319 -0.50 -4.20 -12.05
C PRO A 319 -0.96 -3.09 -11.11
N CYS A 320 -2.23 -3.15 -10.74
CA CYS A 320 -2.79 -2.37 -9.66
C CYS A 320 -3.00 -3.29 -8.46
N SER A 321 -4.17 -3.29 -7.85
CA SER A 321 -4.41 -3.91 -6.56
C SER A 321 -5.30 -5.14 -6.69
N TYR A 322 -5.44 -5.88 -5.59
CA TYR A 322 -6.35 -7.02 -5.48
C TYR A 322 -7.23 -6.86 -4.25
N ILE A 323 -8.21 -7.73 -4.07
CA ILE A 323 -8.96 -7.87 -2.83
C ILE A 323 -8.59 -9.19 -2.15
N GLU A 324 -8.48 -9.17 -0.84
CA GLU A 324 -8.18 -10.35 -0.02
C GLU A 324 -9.40 -10.74 0.85
N PHE A 325 -9.43 -11.99 1.28
CA PHE A 325 -10.38 -12.55 2.22
C PHE A 325 -9.60 -13.23 3.35
N ALA A 326 -10.00 -12.98 4.60
CA ALA A 326 -9.34 -13.55 5.76
C ALA A 326 -10.32 -14.11 6.80
N GLU A 327 -10.05 -15.34 7.23
CA GLU A 327 -10.69 -15.98 8.36
C GLU A 327 -9.71 -16.12 9.52
N ARG A 328 -10.12 -15.65 10.70
CA ARG A 328 -9.36 -15.80 11.93
C ARG A 328 -10.13 -16.74 12.86
N LEU A 329 -9.52 -17.87 13.18
CA LEU A 329 -10.08 -18.84 14.11
C LEU A 329 -9.85 -18.41 15.56
N VAL A 330 -10.63 -19.00 16.46
CA VAL A 330 -10.54 -18.75 17.90
C VAL A 330 -9.22 -19.31 18.43
N LEU A 331 -8.57 -18.58 19.33
CA LEU A 331 -7.40 -19.08 20.04
C LEU A 331 -7.77 -20.32 20.88
N PRO A 332 -6.85 -21.30 21.02
CA PRO A 332 -7.10 -22.53 21.76
C PRO A 332 -7.37 -22.31 23.26
#